data_AF-A0A9D2FD88-F1
#
_entry.id   AF-A0A9D2FD88-F1
#
_cell.length_a   1.000
_cell.length_b   1.000
_cell.length_c   1.000
_cell.angle_alpha   90.00
_cell.angle_beta   90.00
_cell.angle_gamma   90.00
#
_symmetry.space_group_name_H-M   'P 1'
#
loop_
_entity.id
_entity.type
_entity.pdbx_description
1 polymer ?
#
loop_
_entity_poly.entity_id
_entity_poly.type
_entity_poly.pdbx_seq_one_letter_code
_entity_poly.pdbx_strand_id
1 'polypeptide(L)' 'MDQKEQGKYNACLSNVQCDVTSCMYNNHEHCCTANQIKVGPQQANAQGETVCETYKHGCC' A
#
# COMPACT_ATOMS: atom_id res chain seq x y z
N MET A 1 -10.69 -16.80 13.84
CA MET A 1 -9.76 -16.53 12.72
C MET A 1 -10.05 -15.10 12.32
N ASP A 2 -9.42 -14.17 13.02
CA ASP A 2 -9.87 -12.78 13.09
C ASP A 2 -8.79 -11.85 12.55
N GLN A 3 -9.20 -11.10 11.52
CA GLN A 3 -8.36 -10.30 10.64
C GLN A 3 -8.08 -8.93 11.28
N LYS A 4 -7.23 -8.88 12.30
CA LYS A 4 -6.74 -7.63 12.88
C LYS A 4 -5.30 -7.90 13.29
N GLU A 5 -4.41 -6.95 13.06
CA GLU A 5 -2.97 -7.02 13.41
C GLU A 5 -2.04 -7.70 12.38
N GLN A 6 -1.88 -7.14 11.17
CA GLN A 6 -0.75 -7.53 10.29
C GLN A 6 0.08 -6.35 9.74
N GLY A 7 -0.38 -5.10 9.80
CA GLY A 7 0.27 -3.99 9.08
C GLY A 7 1.62 -3.48 9.62
N LYS A 8 2.00 -3.80 10.87
CA LYS A 8 3.16 -3.17 11.54
C LYS A 8 4.43 -4.03 11.57
N TYR A 9 4.33 -5.33 11.27
CA TYR A 9 5.44 -6.30 11.36
C TYR A 9 5.64 -7.11 10.07
N ASN A 10 4.88 -6.77 9.03
CA ASN A 10 5.14 -7.33 7.71
C ASN A 10 6.45 -6.77 7.17
N ALA A 11 7.24 -7.66 6.57
CA ALA A 11 8.44 -7.28 5.85
C ALA A 11 8.10 -6.31 4.72
N CYS A 12 9.06 -5.47 4.39
CA CYS A 12 8.92 -4.52 3.31
C CYS A 12 8.65 -5.23 1.97
N LEU A 13 7.69 -4.72 1.19
CA LEU A 13 7.53 -5.16 -0.18
C LEU A 13 8.66 -4.57 -1.05
N SER A 14 9.63 -5.41 -1.42
CA SER A 14 10.80 -5.01 -2.20
C SER A 14 10.42 -4.28 -3.49
N ASN A 15 11.15 -3.21 -3.81
CA ASN A 15 10.99 -2.35 -4.98
C ASN A 15 9.68 -1.53 -5.03
N VAL A 16 8.91 -1.48 -3.94
CA VAL A 16 7.72 -0.62 -3.83
C VAL A 16 7.92 0.40 -2.72
N GLN A 17 8.10 1.65 -3.12
CA GLN A 17 8.22 2.77 -2.21
C GLN A 17 6.84 3.31 -1.82
N CYS A 18 6.60 3.54 -0.53
CA CYS A 18 5.37 4.17 -0.04
C CYS A 18 5.69 5.50 0.65
N ASP A 19 5.43 6.61 -0.05
CA ASP A 19 5.65 7.97 0.48
C ASP A 19 4.39 8.60 1.08
N VAL A 20 3.22 8.00 0.82
CA VAL A 20 1.94 8.52 1.29
C VAL A 20 1.83 8.26 2.80
N THR A 21 2.10 9.28 3.61
CA THR A 21 2.14 9.16 5.09
C THR A 21 0.80 8.80 5.71
N SER A 22 -0.31 9.06 5.01
CA SER A 22 -1.65 8.66 5.42
C SER A 22 -2.02 7.22 5.03
N CYS A 23 -1.13 6.49 4.35
CA CYS A 23 -1.40 5.09 3.97
C CYS A 23 -1.16 4.19 5.18
N MET A 24 -2.14 3.36 5.53
CA MET A 24 -2.01 2.41 6.65
C MET A 24 -0.92 1.35 6.46
N TYR A 25 -0.42 1.19 5.24
CA TYR A 25 0.66 0.27 4.88
C TYR A 25 2.02 0.97 4.78
N ASN A 26 2.10 2.27 5.07
CA ASN A 26 3.37 2.98 5.13
C ASN A 26 4.02 2.72 6.49
N ASN A 27 5.24 2.19 6.51
CA ASN A 27 6.00 2.02 7.76
C ASN A 27 6.75 3.29 8.22
N HIS A 28 6.58 4.40 7.51
CA HIS A 28 7.29 5.68 7.69
C HIS A 28 8.79 5.66 7.36
N GLU A 29 9.26 4.63 6.67
CA GLU A 29 10.64 4.49 6.16
C GLU A 29 10.62 4.25 4.64
N HIS A 30 9.73 4.94 3.94
CA HIS A 30 9.53 4.81 2.48
C HIS A 30 9.15 3.39 2.03
N CYS A 31 8.57 2.58 2.91
CA CYS A 31 8.30 1.18 2.61
C CYS A 31 6.82 0.84 2.76
N CYS A 32 6.31 0.04 1.80
CA CYS A 32 4.99 -0.55 1.84
C CYS A 32 4.99 -1.90 2.56
N THR A 33 4.18 -2.05 3.61
CA THR A 33 4.00 -3.30 4.40
C THR A 33 2.78 -4.11 3.94
N ALA A 34 2.17 -3.74 2.81
CA ALA A 34 1.09 -4.51 2.22
C ALA A 34 1.62 -5.84 1.66
N ASN A 35 0.87 -6.93 1.88
CA ASN A 35 1.24 -8.25 1.37
C ASN A 35 1.25 -8.30 -0.17
N GLN A 36 0.46 -7.46 -0.84
CA GLN A 36 0.37 -7.38 -2.30
C GLN A 36 -0.08 -5.98 -2.74
N ILE A 37 0.45 -5.52 -3.88
CA ILE A 37 -0.01 -4.31 -4.57
C ILE A 37 -1.04 -4.66 -5.62
N LYS A 38 -2.19 -4.02 -5.53
CA LYS A 38 -3.19 -3.94 -6.58
C LYS A 38 -3.03 -2.60 -7.28
N VAL A 39 -2.74 -2.66 -8.57
CA VAL A 39 -2.69 -1.49 -9.44
C VAL A 39 -4.04 -1.39 -10.14
N GLY A 40 -4.59 -0.18 -10.17
CA GLY A 40 -5.79 0.11 -10.96
C GLY A 40 -5.75 1.53 -11.50
N PRO A 41 -6.88 2.08 -11.97
CA PRO A 41 -8.09 1.33 -12.28
C PRO A 41 -7.87 0.42 -13.50
N GLN A 42 -8.76 -0.57 -13.68
CA GLN A 42 -8.60 -1.60 -14.72
C GLN A 42 -8.57 -1.03 -16.15
N GLN A 43 -9.17 0.14 -16.37
CA GLN A 43 -9.19 0.86 -17.64
C GLN A 43 -8.03 1.85 -17.84
N ALA A 44 -6.99 1.86 -16.99
CA ALA A 44 -5.83 2.71 -17.21
C ALA A 44 -5.09 2.29 -18.50
N ASN A 45 -4.90 3.24 -19.42
CA ASN A 45 -4.20 3.05 -20.69
C ASN A 45 -2.83 3.74 -20.70
N ALA A 46 -2.56 4.60 -19.73
CA ALA A 46 -1.27 5.24 -19.53
C ALA A 46 -0.80 5.12 -18.08
N GLN A 47 0.51 5.14 -17.88
CA GLN A 47 1.14 5.05 -16.55
C GLN A 47 0.63 6.09 -15.55
N GLY A 48 0.34 7.32 -16.01
CA GLY A 48 -0.17 8.41 -15.15
C GLY A 48 -1.63 8.24 -14.74
N GLU A 49 -2.35 7.31 -15.36
CA GLU A 49 -3.72 6.96 -14.99
C GLU A 49 -3.76 5.86 -13.93
N THR A 50 -2.62 5.20 -13.68
CA THR A 50 -2.53 4.14 -12.68
C THR A 50 -2.48 4.69 -11.26
N VAL A 51 -3.12 3.98 -10.33
CA VAL A 51 -3.23 4.28 -8.91
C VAL A 51 -2.95 3.02 -8.09
N CYS A 52 -2.48 3.21 -6.86
CA CYS A 52 -2.38 2.15 -5.88
C CYS A 52 -3.76 1.87 -5.29
N GLU A 53 -4.50 0.91 -5.83
CA GLU A 53 -5.80 0.46 -5.29
C GLU A 53 -5.66 -0.23 -3.93
N THR A 54 -4.46 -0.67 -3.56
CA THR A 54 -4.17 -1.16 -2.20
C THR A 54 -4.23 -0.04 -1.17
N TYR A 55 -4.16 1.24 -1.55
CA TYR A 55 -4.20 2.36 -0.61
C TYR A 55 -5.43 2.30 0.30
N LYS A 56 -5.17 2.43 1.59
CA LYS A 56 -6.19 2.62 2.61
C LYS A 56 -5.72 3.72 3.55
N HIS A 57 -6.60 4.67 3.82
CA HIS A 57 -6.32 5.72 4.77
C HIS A 57 -6.14 5.10 6.16
N GLY A 58 -5.03 5.39 6.82
CA GLY A 58 -4.85 5.08 8.24
C GLY A 58 -5.87 5.91 9.01
N CYS A 59 -6.83 5.25 9.63
CA CYS A 59 -7.67 5.92 10.63
C CYS A 59 -6.84 6.17 11.90
N CYS A 60 -7.26 7.14 12.70
CA CYS A 60 -6.78 7.36 14.06
C CYS A 60 -6.76 6.06 14.88
#